data_AF-A0A8B6G7A4-F1
#
_entry.id   AF-A0A8B6G7A4-F1
#
_cell.length_a   1.000
_cell.length_b   1.000
_cell.length_c   1.000
_cell.angle_alpha   90.00
_cell.angle_beta   90.00
_cell.angle_gamma   90.00
#
_symmetry.space_group_name_H-M   'P 1'
#
loop_
_entity.id
_entity.type
_entity.pdbx_description
1 polymer ?
#
loop_
_entity_poly.entity_id
_entity_poly.type
_entity_poly.pdbx_seq_one_letter_code
_entity_poly.pdbx_strand_id
1 'polypeptide(L)'
;MTYVTLKAWGKSLDIGRELTIEVQCNVRQALADSAGGYAINFQQDRSSDINGVNLHFKPIGPSSTVVLNTLSKGKWGQEVQMQDENVKMIYFENPFKLKLKAISKDTVHVYVNDKFKAEYVCTNNDITETRYIVFPPFVSIHPL
;
A
#
# COMPACT_ATOMS: atom_id res chain seq x y z
N MET A 1 -1.64 8.22 12.71
CA MET A 1 -0.94 7.50 11.64
C MET A 1 0.50 7.27 12.08
N THR A 2 1.06 6.14 11.70
CA THR A 2 2.48 5.75 11.88
C THR A 2 3.16 5.81 10.52
N TYR A 3 4.49 5.94 10.50
CA TYR A 3 5.26 5.90 9.26
C TYR A 3 6.64 5.28 9.46
N VAL A 4 7.20 4.83 8.34
CA VAL A 4 8.59 4.44 8.19
C VAL A 4 9.16 5.15 6.97
N THR A 5 10.48 5.31 6.91
CA THR A 5 11.16 5.92 5.76
C THR A 5 11.97 4.87 5.03
N LEU A 6 11.92 4.86 3.70
CA LEU A 6 12.74 3.94 2.90
C LEU A 6 14.24 4.17 3.15
N LYS A 7 14.65 5.43 3.39
CA LYS A 7 16.03 5.80 3.75
C LYS A 7 16.52 5.09 5.01
N ALA A 8 15.70 4.99 6.05
CA ALA A 8 16.08 4.29 7.29
C ALA A 8 16.32 2.78 7.07
N TRP A 9 15.74 2.22 6.01
CA TRP A 9 15.95 0.83 5.60
C TRP A 9 17.05 0.66 4.55
N GLY A 10 17.68 1.75 4.09
CA GLY A 10 18.60 1.69 2.94
C GLY A 10 17.93 1.21 1.66
N LYS A 11 16.62 1.41 1.52
CA LYS A 11 15.82 1.00 0.35
C LYS A 11 15.38 2.24 -0.44
N SER A 12 15.00 2.00 -1.68
CA SER A 12 14.32 2.95 -2.58
C SER A 12 13.38 2.16 -3.49
N LEU A 13 12.49 2.85 -4.18
CA LEU A 13 11.64 2.26 -5.22
C LEU A 13 12.11 2.74 -6.59
N ASP A 14 13.14 2.10 -7.13
CA ASP A 14 13.71 2.47 -8.43
C ASP A 14 13.06 1.66 -9.56
N ILE A 15 13.03 2.23 -10.78
CA ILE A 15 12.55 1.51 -11.98
C ILE A 15 13.35 0.21 -12.17
N GLY A 16 12.63 -0.88 -12.37
CA GLY A 16 13.19 -2.22 -12.56
C GLY A 16 13.59 -2.92 -11.26
N ARG A 17 13.52 -2.26 -10.11
CA ARG A 17 13.80 -2.85 -8.79
C ARG A 17 12.52 -3.15 -8.01
N GLU A 18 12.67 -4.03 -7.04
CA GLU A 18 11.58 -4.46 -6.16
C GLU A 18 11.76 -3.87 -4.76
N LEU A 19 10.70 -3.27 -4.22
CA LEU A 19 10.55 -3.02 -2.80
C LEU A 19 9.65 -4.10 -2.24
N THR A 20 10.13 -4.84 -1.25
CA THR A 20 9.36 -5.89 -0.58
C THR A 20 9.28 -5.59 0.90
N ILE A 21 8.07 -5.66 1.45
CA ILE A 21 7.79 -5.47 2.86
C ILE A 21 6.91 -6.62 3.37
N GLU A 22 7.10 -6.98 4.62
CA GLU A 22 6.14 -7.78 5.37
C GLU A 22 5.18 -6.84 6.09
N VAL A 23 3.89 -7.17 6.06
CA VAL A 23 2.82 -6.39 6.67
C VAL A 23 2.02 -7.30 7.59
N GLN A 24 1.74 -6.83 8.81
CA GLN A 24 0.90 -7.53 9.77
C GLN A 24 -0.15 -6.60 10.36
N CYS A 25 -1.42 -7.02 10.32
CA CYS A 25 -2.50 -6.37 11.07
C CYS A 25 -2.56 -6.95 12.49
N ASN A 26 -2.47 -6.11 13.52
CA ASN A 26 -2.37 -6.53 14.92
C ASN A 26 -3.67 -6.37 15.72
N VAL A 27 -4.78 -6.06 15.06
CA VAL A 27 -6.10 -5.94 15.72
C VAL A 27 -6.99 -7.11 15.38
N ARG A 28 -7.88 -7.46 16.32
CA ARG A 28 -8.95 -8.43 16.05
C ARG A 28 -9.77 -7.94 14.87
N GLN A 29 -10.05 -8.86 13.95
CA GLN A 29 -10.76 -8.64 12.69
C GLN A 29 -12.03 -7.78 12.82
N ALA A 30 -12.80 -7.91 13.90
CA ALA A 30 -13.99 -7.12 14.16
C ALA A 30 -13.76 -5.60 14.21
N LEU A 31 -12.60 -5.14 14.71
CA LEU A 31 -12.26 -3.71 14.74
C LEU A 31 -11.84 -3.21 13.35
N ALA A 32 -11.14 -4.03 12.58
CA ALA A 32 -10.71 -3.69 11.23
C ALA A 32 -11.88 -3.70 10.23
N ASP A 33 -12.84 -4.60 10.43
CA ASP A 33 -14.11 -4.63 9.69
C ASP A 33 -14.96 -3.38 9.99
N SER A 34 -15.04 -2.95 11.26
CA SER A 34 -15.76 -1.71 11.63
C SER A 34 -15.13 -0.43 11.05
N ALA A 35 -13.82 -0.47 10.75
CA ALA A 35 -13.08 0.63 10.12
C ALA A 35 -13.17 0.64 8.58
N GLY A 36 -13.81 -0.37 7.96
CA GLY A 36 -13.86 -0.50 6.51
C GLY A 36 -12.48 -0.78 5.88
N GLY A 37 -11.62 -1.52 6.59
CA GLY A 37 -10.26 -1.86 6.17
C GLY A 37 -9.17 -0.96 6.77
N TYR A 38 -7.95 -1.06 6.23
CA TYR A 38 -6.82 -0.21 6.62
C TYR A 38 -5.97 0.15 5.42
N ALA A 39 -5.30 1.31 5.47
CA ALA A 39 -4.54 1.84 4.35
C ALA A 39 -3.03 1.71 4.57
N ILE A 40 -2.32 1.37 3.51
CA ILE A 40 -0.86 1.48 3.39
C ILE A 40 -0.60 2.47 2.26
N ASN A 41 -0.07 3.64 2.61
CA ASN A 41 0.17 4.73 1.67
C ASN A 41 1.66 4.84 1.37
N PHE A 42 2.01 4.78 0.09
CA PHE A 42 3.34 5.08 -0.42
C PHE A 42 3.33 6.53 -0.90
N GLN A 43 4.11 7.39 -0.24
CA GLN A 43 4.06 8.84 -0.46
C GLN A 43 5.43 9.51 -0.38
N GLN A 44 5.56 10.64 -1.06
CA GLN A 44 6.80 11.42 -1.12
C GLN A 44 7.07 12.18 0.18
N ASP A 45 6.03 12.67 0.85
CA ASP A 45 6.17 13.49 2.06
C ASP A 45 5.58 12.82 3.29
N ARG A 46 6.13 13.14 4.46
CA ARG A 46 5.61 12.68 5.76
C ARG A 46 4.23 13.26 6.08
N SER A 47 3.97 14.45 5.54
CA SER A 47 2.83 15.30 5.88
C SER A 47 1.51 14.54 5.80
N SER A 48 0.68 14.70 6.84
CA SER A 48 -0.74 14.31 6.82
C SER A 48 -1.59 15.26 5.98
N ASP A 49 -1.05 16.43 5.61
CA ASP A 49 -1.69 17.30 4.64
C ASP A 49 -1.60 16.58 3.29
N ILE A 50 -2.78 16.16 2.85
CA ILE A 50 -3.20 15.23 1.79
C ILE A 50 -2.72 15.62 0.37
N ASN A 51 -1.57 16.26 0.23
CA ASN A 51 -1.10 16.81 -1.03
C ASN A 51 -0.71 15.72 -2.05
N GLY A 52 -0.33 14.52 -1.60
CA GLY A 52 -0.07 13.38 -2.49
C GLY A 52 0.10 12.02 -1.82
N VAL A 53 -0.50 10.99 -2.42
CA VAL A 53 -0.25 9.56 -2.16
C VAL A 53 -0.03 8.91 -3.52
N ASN A 54 1.17 8.41 -3.77
CA ASN A 54 1.53 7.81 -5.05
C ASN A 54 0.81 6.48 -5.24
N LEU A 55 0.74 5.67 -4.19
CA LEU A 55 -0.05 4.44 -4.17
C LEU A 55 -0.74 4.28 -2.82
N HIS A 56 -2.07 4.22 -2.85
CA HIS A 56 -2.91 3.84 -1.73
C HIS A 56 -3.26 2.36 -1.90
N PHE A 57 -2.83 1.50 -0.98
CA PHE A 57 -3.19 0.09 -0.94
C PHE A 57 -4.10 -0.14 0.26
N LYS A 58 -5.35 -0.54 0.03
CA LYS A 58 -6.35 -0.68 1.09
C LYS A 58 -7.14 -1.99 0.98
N PRO A 59 -6.76 -3.05 1.71
CA PRO A 59 -7.61 -4.23 1.87
C PRO A 59 -8.86 -3.87 2.69
N ILE A 60 -10.01 -4.38 2.24
CA ILE A 60 -11.33 -4.18 2.86
C ILE A 60 -11.95 -5.56 3.11
N GLY A 61 -11.91 -6.00 4.37
CA GLY A 61 -12.41 -7.30 4.81
C GLY A 61 -13.89 -7.56 4.47
N PRO A 62 -14.82 -6.64 4.80
CA PRO A 62 -16.24 -6.87 4.58
C PRO A 62 -16.66 -7.02 3.11
N SER A 63 -16.00 -6.31 2.19
CA SER A 63 -16.29 -6.38 0.74
C SER A 63 -15.43 -7.39 0.00
N SER A 64 -14.46 -8.04 0.66
CA SER A 64 -13.49 -8.94 0.03
C SER A 64 -12.78 -8.30 -1.18
N THR A 65 -12.39 -7.04 -1.04
CA THR A 65 -11.69 -6.29 -2.07
C THR A 65 -10.42 -5.64 -1.53
N VAL A 66 -9.48 -5.38 -2.44
CA VAL A 66 -8.37 -4.45 -2.18
C VAL A 66 -8.53 -3.27 -3.13
N VAL A 67 -8.59 -2.07 -2.58
CA VAL A 67 -8.67 -0.83 -3.35
C VAL A 67 -7.26 -0.29 -3.56
N LEU A 68 -6.96 0.02 -4.82
CA LEU A 68 -5.81 0.81 -5.23
C LEU A 68 -6.29 2.19 -5.68
N ASN A 69 -5.61 3.24 -5.22
CA ASN A 69 -5.88 4.60 -5.68
C ASN A 69 -4.63 5.49 -5.60
N THR A 70 -4.71 6.67 -6.20
CA THR A 70 -3.70 7.73 -6.16
C THR A 70 -4.39 9.00 -5.67
N LEU A 71 -3.72 9.71 -4.78
CA LEU A 71 -4.14 11.03 -4.33
C LEU A 71 -3.18 12.04 -4.97
N SER A 72 -3.69 12.93 -5.81
CA SER A 72 -2.88 13.94 -6.49
C SER A 72 -3.50 15.31 -6.29
N LYS A 73 -2.71 16.26 -5.78
CA LYS A 73 -3.15 17.65 -5.50
C LYS A 73 -4.41 17.70 -4.63
N GLY A 74 -4.47 16.84 -3.61
CA GLY A 74 -5.59 16.76 -2.68
C GLY A 74 -6.86 16.08 -3.22
N LYS A 75 -6.81 15.47 -4.41
CA LYS A 75 -7.96 14.76 -5.00
C LYS A 75 -7.65 13.29 -5.24
N TRP A 76 -8.53 12.43 -4.75
CA TRP A 76 -8.49 11.01 -5.04
C TRP A 76 -8.85 10.78 -6.52
N GLY A 77 -8.11 9.88 -7.16
CA GLY A 77 -8.40 9.40 -8.50
C GLY A 77 -9.52 8.35 -8.50
N GLN A 78 -9.67 7.71 -9.66
CA GLN A 78 -10.57 6.57 -9.82
C GLN A 78 -10.01 5.35 -9.08
N GLU A 79 -10.86 4.72 -8.26
CA GLU A 79 -10.50 3.49 -7.57
C GLU A 79 -10.34 2.33 -8.56
N VAL A 80 -9.29 1.53 -8.35
CA VAL A 80 -9.13 0.21 -8.99
C VAL A 80 -9.34 -0.84 -7.91
N GLN A 81 -10.30 -1.74 -8.13
CA GLN A 81 -10.60 -2.81 -7.17
C GLN A 81 -9.99 -4.12 -7.66
N MET A 82 -9.10 -4.69 -6.85
CA MET A 82 -8.64 -6.06 -7.02
C MET A 82 -9.58 -6.96 -6.22
N GLN A 83 -10.23 -7.89 -6.89
CA GLN A 83 -10.87 -9.00 -6.19
C GLN A 83 -9.78 -9.97 -5.75
N ASP A 84 -9.83 -10.36 -4.48
CA ASP A 84 -8.92 -11.37 -3.95
C ASP A 84 -9.72 -12.38 -3.15
N GLU A 85 -9.48 -13.66 -3.43
CA GLU A 85 -10.07 -14.72 -2.62
C GLU A 85 -9.42 -14.67 -1.24
N ASN A 86 -10.24 -14.70 -0.19
CA ASN A 86 -9.76 -14.74 1.19
C ASN A 86 -9.04 -13.46 1.67
N VAL A 87 -9.49 -12.26 1.26
CA VAL A 87 -8.97 -10.97 1.78
C VAL A 87 -8.79 -10.99 3.31
N LYS A 88 -9.78 -11.51 4.03
CA LYS A 88 -9.76 -11.65 5.49
C LYS A 88 -8.54 -12.45 5.98
N MET A 89 -8.37 -13.65 5.45
CA MET A 89 -7.26 -14.53 5.82
C MET A 89 -5.90 -13.93 5.47
N ILE A 90 -5.77 -13.31 4.28
CA ILE A 90 -4.49 -12.81 3.78
C ILE A 90 -4.07 -11.52 4.47
N TYR A 91 -4.97 -10.55 4.61
CA TYR A 91 -4.61 -9.19 5.02
C TYR A 91 -4.91 -8.90 6.51
N PHE A 92 -5.76 -9.69 7.16
CA PHE A 92 -6.19 -9.41 8.54
C PHE A 92 -5.78 -10.47 9.56
N GLU A 93 -5.63 -11.73 9.15
CA GLU A 93 -5.33 -12.84 10.07
C GLU A 93 -3.86 -13.26 10.05
N ASN A 94 -3.18 -13.11 8.92
CA ASN A 94 -1.79 -13.53 8.75
C ASN A 94 -0.90 -12.35 8.34
N PRO A 95 0.40 -12.36 8.69
CA PRO A 95 1.38 -11.54 8.00
C PRO A 95 1.39 -11.88 6.50
N PHE A 96 1.57 -10.87 5.66
CA PHE A 96 1.70 -11.07 4.22
C PHE A 96 2.84 -10.23 3.65
N LYS A 97 3.36 -10.70 2.52
CA LYS A 97 4.39 -10.01 1.77
C LYS A 97 3.75 -9.11 0.72
N LEU A 98 3.94 -7.81 0.83
CA LEU A 98 3.61 -6.84 -0.22
C LEU A 98 4.89 -6.49 -0.98
N LYS A 99 4.89 -6.76 -2.28
CA LYS A 99 6.00 -6.42 -3.17
C LYS A 99 5.50 -5.45 -4.24
N LEU A 100 6.26 -4.38 -4.43
CA LEU A 100 6.07 -3.37 -5.47
C LEU A 100 7.27 -3.39 -6.41
N LYS A 101 7.01 -3.43 -7.71
CA LYS A 101 8.04 -3.28 -8.75
C LYS A 101 7.68 -2.11 -9.65
N ALA A 102 8.46 -1.04 -9.59
CA ALA A 102 8.26 0.11 -10.48
C ALA A 102 8.66 -0.29 -11.92
N ILE A 103 7.73 -0.12 -12.87
CA ILE A 103 7.91 -0.41 -14.29
C ILE A 103 8.27 0.86 -15.05
N SER A 104 7.65 1.98 -14.66
CA SER A 104 7.96 3.33 -15.11
C SER A 104 7.85 4.27 -13.89
N LYS A 105 7.94 5.58 -14.13
CA LYS A 105 7.70 6.59 -13.09
C LYS A 105 6.29 6.56 -12.53
N ASP A 106 5.30 6.18 -13.33
CA ASP A 106 3.90 6.18 -12.94
C ASP A 106 3.31 4.77 -12.82
N THR A 107 3.98 3.73 -13.31
CA THR A 107 3.41 2.37 -13.35
C THR A 107 4.13 1.45 -12.37
N VAL A 108 3.37 0.71 -11.59
CA VAL A 108 3.88 -0.26 -10.61
C VAL A 108 3.14 -1.60 -10.72
N HIS A 109 3.89 -2.69 -10.66
CA HIS A 109 3.34 -4.03 -10.46
C HIS A 109 3.23 -4.33 -8.98
N VAL A 110 2.04 -4.78 -8.56
CA VAL A 110 1.71 -5.13 -7.18
C VAL A 110 1.63 -6.64 -7.06
N TYR A 111 2.37 -7.19 -6.08
CA TYR A 111 2.36 -8.60 -5.76
C TYR A 111 2.05 -8.79 -4.28
N VAL A 112 1.24 -9.81 -3.98
CA VAL A 112 0.95 -10.24 -2.61
C VAL A 112 1.31 -11.71 -2.48
N ASN A 113 2.16 -12.03 -1.51
CA ASN A 113 2.72 -13.37 -1.31
C ASN A 113 3.27 -13.96 -2.62
N ASP A 114 4.09 -13.17 -3.33
CA ASP A 114 4.72 -13.46 -4.63
C ASP A 114 3.76 -13.66 -5.82
N LYS A 115 2.44 -13.59 -5.61
CA LYS A 115 1.48 -13.67 -6.70
C LYS A 115 1.22 -12.27 -7.25
N PHE A 116 1.31 -12.12 -8.57
CA PHE A 116 0.92 -10.89 -9.26
C PHE A 116 -0.57 -10.61 -9.00
N LYS A 117 -0.88 -9.36 -8.65
CA LYS A 117 -2.26 -8.93 -8.36
C LYS A 117 -2.74 -7.86 -9.33
N ALA A 118 -1.91 -6.88 -9.64
CA ALA A 118 -2.26 -5.82 -10.57
C ALA A 118 -1.04 -5.12 -11.15
N GLU A 119 -1.24 -4.57 -12.34
CA GLU A 119 -0.51 -3.40 -12.82
C GLU A 119 -1.36 -2.17 -12.47
N TYR A 120 -0.75 -1.18 -11.82
CA TYR A 120 -1.43 0.03 -11.39
C TYR A 120 -0.68 1.27 -11.88
N VAL A 121 -1.42 2.24 -12.41
CA VAL A 121 -0.92 3.54 -12.87
C VAL A 121 -1.22 4.60 -11.82
N CYS A 122 -0.18 5.13 -11.20
CA CYS A 122 -0.15 6.23 -10.25
C CYS A 122 -0.41 7.58 -10.96
N THR A 123 -1.63 7.80 -11.44
CA THR A 123 -1.98 8.95 -12.29
C THR A 123 -1.54 10.30 -11.70
N ASN A 124 -0.72 11.04 -12.46
CA ASN A 124 -0.12 12.34 -12.10
C ASN A 124 0.90 12.31 -10.94
N ASN A 125 1.34 11.14 -10.50
CA ASN A 125 2.33 10.99 -9.43
C ASN A 125 3.51 10.13 -9.89
N ASP A 126 4.70 10.39 -9.35
CA ASP A 126 5.89 9.58 -9.58
C ASP A 126 6.07 8.59 -8.42
N ILE A 127 5.83 7.30 -8.68
CA ILE A 127 5.95 6.24 -7.67
C ILE A 127 7.39 6.10 -7.17
N THR A 128 8.39 6.46 -7.98
CA THR A 128 9.81 6.41 -7.61
C THR A 128 10.22 7.50 -6.62
N GLU A 129 9.39 8.55 -6.49
CA GLU A 129 9.58 9.59 -5.47
C GLU A 129 9.05 9.19 -4.09
N THR A 130 8.58 7.94 -3.92
CA THR A 130 8.17 7.43 -2.62
C THR A 130 9.32 7.46 -1.61
N ARG A 131 9.11 8.14 -0.48
CA ARG A 131 10.09 8.20 0.63
C ARG A 131 9.55 7.63 1.94
N TYR A 132 8.22 7.64 2.09
CA TYR A 132 7.51 7.24 3.30
C TYR A 132 6.50 6.15 2.98
N ILE A 133 6.35 5.20 3.90
CA ILE A 133 5.20 4.31 3.97
C ILE A 133 4.42 4.69 5.22
N VAL A 134 3.16 5.11 5.05
CA VAL A 134 2.29 5.60 6.11
C VAL A 134 1.12 4.63 6.30
N PHE A 135 0.85 4.26 7.55
CA PHE A 135 -0.12 3.22 7.91
C PHE A 135 -0.73 3.48 9.30
N PRO A 136 -1.86 2.87 9.66
CA PRO A 136 -2.44 3.06 10.98
C PRO A 136 -1.63 2.37 12.09
N PRO A 137 -1.76 2.82 13.36
CA PRO A 137 -0.92 2.34 14.46
C PRO A 137 -1.09 0.86 14.83
N PHE A 138 -2.15 0.21 14.35
CA PHE A 138 -2.39 -1.22 14.55
C PHE A 138 -1.77 -2.10 13.45
N VAL A 139 -1.10 -1.52 12.45
CA VAL A 139 -0.36 -2.25 11.43
C VAL A 139 1.13 -2.18 11.74
N SER A 140 1.83 -3.31 11.61
CA SER A 140 3.29 -3.39 11.64
C SER A 140 3.81 -3.61 10.22
N ILE A 141 4.93 -2.97 9.87
CA ILE A 141 5.61 -3.15 8.58
C ILE A 141 7.11 -3.30 8.80
N HIS A 142 7.71 -4.31 8.15
CA HIS A 142 9.15 -4.56 8.16
C HIS A 142 9.68 -4.72 6.73
N PRO A 143 10.90 -4.23 6.42
CA PRO A 143 11.53 -4.48 5.13
C PRO A 143 11.98 -5.95 5.03
N LEU A 144 11.88 -6.52 3.83
CA LEU A 144 12.46 -7.82 3.49
C LEU A 144 13.68 -7.66 2.57
#